data_AF-A0A6C0PZ18-F1
#
_entry.id   AF-A0A6C0PZ18-F1
#
_cell.length_a   1.000
_cell.length_b   1.000
_cell.length_c   1.000
_cell.angle_alpha   90.00
_cell.angle_beta   90.00
_cell.angle_gamma   90.00
#
_symmetry.space_group_name_H-M   'P 1'
#
loop_
_entity.id
_entity.type
_entity.pdbx_description
1 polymer ?
#
loop_
_entity_poly.entity_id
_entity_poly.type
_entity_poly.pdbx_seq_one_letter_code
_entity_poly.pdbx_strand_id
1 'polypeptide(L)'
;MPSSVPRTAAVSALVATALAAGLLAGSSSASAAEIRIHGIQGSGRISPLVGTPVADVPGIVTGVRTYGSRGFWFQDPNPDKDAATSEGIFVFTNAVPTVAVGDSVKVSGTVTEYIPGGAASGNQSLTQISSPKITVVSSGNKLPAPVTISAKSVPAAYAPKGTAATGNSINGLQLKPRSYALDHYESLEGMNVRVGTSRVVGATDPYSELWVTVKPSENANRRGGTVYGSYDDQNTGRIQIQQLAPVAEQPFPKADVGDVLSGSTEGPLDFNQFGGYTLTARTLGEVTGDGAKPETTRAQRRDELAVATYNVENLDPSDPQEKFDALAGAVVDNLSSPDILALEEIQDDNGATDDGTVSADATIARFTAAIVAAGGPAYEARTVDPENKTDGGEPGGNIRQVFLFNPERVSFTDRPGGDATTATDAVRQDGKAGLSLSPGRIDPANDAWKDSRKPLAGEFTFRGKPVLVIANHFGSKGGDESLVSHHQPPNRISEAQRHLQAKAVNTFVKDLLKIQRSAQVLVVGDINDFEFSATTKALTADGALYPAVKSLPAPERYSYVYQGNSQVLDQILTSPAVDDFDYDSVHINAEFADQNSDHDPQVLRFRP
;
A
#
# COMPACT_ATOMS: atom_id res chain seq x y z
N MET A 1 31.23 -87.43 11.59
CA MET A 1 30.63 -88.78 11.72
C MET A 1 29.20 -88.59 12.23
N PRO A 2 28.21 -89.32 11.67
CA PRO A 2 26.89 -88.84 11.25
C PRO A 2 25.86 -88.91 12.42
N SER A 3 24.57 -88.55 12.36
CA SER A 3 23.54 -88.62 11.32
C SER A 3 22.25 -87.93 11.84
N SER A 4 21.67 -86.95 11.13
CA SER A 4 20.43 -87.04 10.30
C SER A 4 19.06 -87.06 11.03
N VAL A 5 18.26 -86.02 10.74
CA VAL A 5 16.79 -85.85 10.88
C VAL A 5 16.02 -86.89 10.02
N PRO A 6 14.70 -87.18 10.22
CA PRO A 6 13.56 -86.37 9.69
C PRO A 6 12.31 -86.31 10.63
N ARG A 7 11.51 -85.24 10.74
CA ARG A 7 10.48 -84.58 9.86
C ARG A 7 9.08 -85.25 9.78
N THR A 8 8.07 -84.45 10.20
CA THR A 8 6.71 -84.19 9.60
C THR A 8 5.59 -85.25 9.70
N ALA A 9 4.28 -84.97 9.87
CA ALA A 9 3.44 -83.74 9.81
C ALA A 9 2.04 -83.91 10.49
N ALA A 10 1.38 -82.75 10.75
CA ALA A 10 -0.07 -82.42 10.79
C ALA A 10 -0.96 -82.96 11.95
N VAL A 11 -1.43 -82.17 12.93
CA VAL A 11 -2.42 -81.02 12.91
C VAL A 11 -3.82 -81.45 12.45
N SER A 12 -4.96 -81.09 13.05
CA SER A 12 -5.45 -80.80 14.41
C SER A 12 -6.84 -80.19 14.19
N ALA A 13 -7.88 -80.76 14.81
CA ALA A 13 -9.22 -80.20 14.86
C ALA A 13 -9.77 -80.32 16.30
N LEU A 14 -10.72 -79.43 16.64
CA LEU A 14 -11.42 -79.23 17.92
C LEU A 14 -10.72 -78.32 18.96
N VAL A 15 -11.08 -77.03 18.94
CA VAL A 15 -11.65 -76.33 20.12
C VAL A 15 -12.63 -75.27 19.61
N ALA A 16 -13.92 -75.56 19.63
CA ALA A 16 -15.00 -74.63 19.35
C ALA A 16 -16.09 -74.84 20.39
N THR A 17 -16.07 -74.08 21.49
CA THR A 17 -17.20 -73.75 22.41
C THR A 17 -16.73 -73.03 23.70
N ALA A 18 -15.86 -72.03 23.61
CA ALA A 18 -15.52 -71.17 24.77
C ALA A 18 -15.34 -69.67 24.41
N LEU A 19 -15.94 -69.22 23.29
CA LEU A 19 -15.77 -67.86 22.74
C LEU A 19 -17.10 -67.21 22.35
N ALA A 20 -18.16 -67.42 23.14
CA ALA A 20 -19.50 -66.87 22.85
C ALA A 20 -20.18 -66.14 24.02
N ALA A 21 -19.48 -65.89 25.14
CA ALA A 21 -20.04 -65.12 26.28
C ALA A 21 -19.18 -63.93 26.74
N GLY A 22 -18.17 -63.52 25.94
CA GLY A 22 -17.32 -62.35 26.18
C GLY A 22 -17.52 -61.19 25.22
N LEU A 23 -18.51 -61.26 24.32
CA LEU A 23 -18.71 -60.32 23.20
C LEU A 23 -19.90 -59.37 23.37
N LEU A 24 -20.30 -59.07 24.62
CA LEU A 24 -21.35 -58.07 24.91
C LEU A 24 -20.97 -57.05 26.01
N ALA A 25 -19.68 -56.94 26.36
CA ALA A 25 -19.20 -55.87 27.23
C ALA A 25 -18.62 -54.73 26.39
N GLY A 26 -19.47 -53.76 26.07
CA GLY A 26 -19.15 -52.37 25.79
C GLY A 26 -17.99 -52.12 24.83
N SER A 27 -18.27 -52.15 23.52
CA SER A 27 -17.64 -51.18 22.64
C SER A 27 -18.11 -49.80 23.13
N SER A 28 -17.37 -49.18 24.05
CA SER A 28 -17.44 -47.73 24.17
C SER A 28 -16.97 -47.22 22.83
N SER A 29 -17.92 -46.87 21.96
CA SER A 29 -17.69 -45.99 20.83
C SER A 29 -16.97 -44.79 21.41
N ALA A 30 -15.64 -44.76 21.30
CA ALA A 30 -14.90 -43.53 21.35
C ALA A 30 -15.45 -42.74 20.17
N SER A 31 -16.47 -41.92 20.42
CA SER A 31 -16.92 -40.92 19.46
C SER A 31 -15.66 -40.20 19.05
N ALA A 32 -15.25 -40.35 17.78
CA ALA A 32 -14.34 -39.38 17.20
C ALA A 32 -14.94 -38.02 17.56
N ALA A 33 -14.17 -37.18 18.25
CA ALA A 33 -14.66 -35.85 18.61
C ALA A 33 -15.13 -35.19 17.30
N GLU A 34 -16.37 -34.69 17.29
CA GLU A 34 -16.92 -34.00 16.12
C GLU A 34 -15.98 -32.84 15.77
N ILE A 35 -15.47 -32.79 14.54
CA ILE A 35 -14.59 -31.71 14.10
C ILE A 35 -15.42 -30.43 14.02
N ARG A 36 -14.96 -29.40 14.73
CA ARG A 36 -15.57 -28.06 14.78
C ARG A 36 -14.66 -27.04 14.13
N ILE A 37 -15.20 -25.85 13.83
CA ILE A 37 -14.48 -24.82 13.07
C ILE A 37 -13.21 -24.36 13.80
N HIS A 38 -13.25 -24.14 15.12
CA HIS A 38 -12.03 -23.85 15.91
C HIS A 38 -10.95 -24.93 15.82
N GLY A 39 -11.33 -26.20 15.64
CA GLY A 39 -10.37 -27.29 15.43
C GLY A 39 -9.76 -27.30 14.03
N ILE A 40 -10.47 -26.75 13.04
CA ILE A 40 -9.96 -26.55 11.68
C ILE A 40 -9.04 -25.34 11.64
N GLN A 41 -9.45 -24.21 12.23
CA GLN A 41 -8.63 -23.01 12.31
C GLN A 41 -7.36 -23.26 13.15
N GLY A 42 -7.53 -23.82 14.35
CA GLY A 42 -6.43 -24.00 15.30
C GLY A 42 -5.98 -22.68 15.93
N SER A 43 -4.92 -22.74 16.74
CA SER A 43 -4.39 -21.60 17.51
C SER A 43 -3.16 -20.93 16.85
N GLY A 44 -2.91 -21.24 15.58
CA GLY A 44 -1.84 -20.69 14.75
C GLY A 44 -2.39 -20.10 13.46
N ARG A 45 -1.49 -19.66 12.58
CA ARG A 45 -1.84 -19.08 11.25
C ARG A 45 -2.08 -20.11 10.15
N ILE A 46 -1.68 -21.36 10.41
CA ILE A 46 -1.82 -22.46 9.48
C ILE A 46 -2.64 -23.52 10.17
N SER A 47 -3.69 -23.96 9.50
CA SER A 47 -4.57 -25.00 9.98
C SER A 47 -3.80 -26.27 10.35
N PRO A 48 -4.04 -26.86 11.54
CA PRO A 48 -3.49 -28.18 11.87
C PRO A 48 -4.11 -29.31 11.02
N LEU A 49 -5.17 -29.02 10.27
CA LEU A 49 -5.90 -29.96 9.42
C LEU A 49 -5.70 -29.70 7.93
N VAL A 50 -4.76 -28.84 7.53
CA VAL A 50 -4.46 -28.60 6.10
C VAL A 50 -4.24 -29.91 5.33
N GLY A 51 -4.91 -30.06 4.19
CA GLY A 51 -4.90 -31.26 3.35
C GLY A 51 -5.77 -32.42 3.86
N THR A 52 -6.41 -32.28 5.03
CA THR A 52 -7.25 -33.32 5.63
C THR A 52 -8.71 -33.15 5.21
N PRO A 53 -9.42 -34.23 4.84
CA PRO A 53 -10.85 -34.18 4.63
C PRO A 53 -11.58 -34.06 5.97
N VAL A 54 -12.56 -33.16 6.03
CA VAL A 54 -13.48 -32.98 7.15
C VAL A 54 -14.90 -33.31 6.70
N ALA A 55 -15.72 -33.80 7.63
CA ALA A 55 -17.07 -34.26 7.33
C ALA A 55 -18.10 -33.63 8.27
N ASP A 56 -19.21 -33.19 7.68
CA ASP A 56 -20.42 -32.73 8.36
C ASP A 56 -20.19 -31.64 9.40
N VAL A 57 -19.20 -30.76 9.17
CA VAL A 57 -18.85 -29.64 10.05
C VAL A 57 -20.06 -28.70 10.15
N PRO A 58 -20.67 -28.53 11.34
CA PRO A 58 -21.88 -27.74 11.49
C PRO A 58 -21.57 -26.24 11.63
N GLY A 59 -22.44 -25.38 11.10
CA GLY A 59 -22.40 -23.95 11.39
C GLY A 59 -23.58 -23.17 10.78
N ILE A 60 -23.60 -21.87 11.01
CA ILE A 60 -24.60 -20.94 10.45
C ILE A 60 -23.93 -20.05 9.41
N VAL A 61 -24.52 -19.94 8.21
CA VAL A 61 -24.01 -19.07 7.14
C VAL A 61 -24.10 -17.60 7.57
N THR A 62 -22.95 -16.93 7.63
CA THR A 62 -22.77 -15.54 8.07
C THR A 62 -22.37 -14.62 6.92
N GLY A 63 -22.34 -15.07 5.67
CA GLY A 63 -22.09 -14.23 4.50
C GLY A 63 -21.98 -15.05 3.23
N VAL A 64 -22.39 -14.50 2.09
CA VAL A 64 -22.36 -15.18 0.79
C VAL A 64 -21.72 -14.23 -0.22
N ARG A 65 -20.67 -14.68 -0.91
CA ARG A 65 -19.97 -13.95 -1.96
C ARG A 65 -20.24 -14.62 -3.31
N THR A 66 -20.90 -13.89 -4.20
CA THR A 66 -21.36 -14.39 -5.52
C THR A 66 -20.46 -13.97 -6.69
N TYR A 67 -19.51 -13.07 -6.44
CA TYR A 67 -18.52 -12.54 -7.39
C TYR A 67 -17.09 -12.80 -6.91
N GLY A 68 -16.09 -12.61 -7.78
CA GLY A 68 -14.69 -12.89 -7.43
C GLY A 68 -14.47 -14.33 -6.96
N SER A 69 -13.82 -14.51 -5.80
CA SER A 69 -13.68 -15.81 -5.13
C SER A 69 -15.02 -16.26 -4.55
N ARG A 70 -15.78 -17.05 -5.31
CA ARG A 70 -17.15 -17.42 -4.96
C ARG A 70 -17.23 -18.46 -3.84
N GLY A 71 -18.02 -18.16 -2.84
CA GLY A 71 -18.15 -18.98 -1.63
C GLY A 71 -19.00 -18.31 -0.56
N PHE A 72 -18.97 -18.86 0.63
CA PHE A 72 -19.72 -18.32 1.76
C PHE A 72 -18.94 -18.51 3.06
N TRP A 73 -19.16 -17.63 4.02
CA TRP A 73 -18.67 -17.79 5.38
C TRP A 73 -19.75 -18.46 6.20
N PHE A 74 -19.33 -19.35 7.09
CA PHE A 74 -20.18 -19.89 8.13
C PHE A 74 -19.42 -19.98 9.43
N GLN A 75 -20.16 -19.89 10.54
CA GLN A 75 -19.58 -19.80 11.87
C GLN A 75 -20.26 -20.77 12.82
N ASP A 76 -19.48 -21.32 13.74
CA ASP A 76 -19.96 -22.26 14.75
C ASP A 76 -20.89 -21.53 15.74
N PRO A 77 -22.16 -21.96 15.92
CA PRO A 77 -23.05 -21.35 16.90
C PRO A 77 -22.70 -21.71 18.36
N ASN A 78 -21.80 -22.67 18.59
CA ASN A 78 -21.33 -23.09 19.92
C ASN A 78 -19.80 -22.91 20.02
N PRO A 79 -19.33 -21.66 20.21
CA PRO A 79 -17.90 -21.35 20.23
C PRO A 79 -17.19 -21.97 21.44
N ASP A 80 -15.88 -22.19 21.32
CA ASP A 80 -15.02 -22.54 22.43
C ASP A 80 -14.73 -21.32 23.34
N LYS A 81 -13.66 -21.40 24.16
CA LYS A 81 -13.25 -20.31 25.06
C LYS A 81 -11.84 -19.81 24.78
N ASP A 82 -11.19 -20.31 23.74
CA ASP A 82 -9.86 -19.89 23.37
C ASP A 82 -9.96 -18.64 22.49
N ALA A 83 -9.23 -17.60 22.85
CA ALA A 83 -9.22 -16.38 22.06
C ALA A 83 -8.35 -16.52 20.80
N ALA A 84 -7.52 -17.57 20.72
CA ALA A 84 -6.59 -17.83 19.63
C ALA A 84 -7.21 -18.68 18.50
N THR A 85 -8.42 -19.19 18.66
CA THR A 85 -9.11 -19.98 17.62
C THR A 85 -10.25 -19.17 17.03
N SER A 86 -10.37 -19.19 15.70
CA SER A 86 -11.54 -18.62 15.03
C SER A 86 -12.67 -19.65 14.98
N GLU A 87 -13.91 -19.15 15.10
CA GLU A 87 -15.13 -19.96 14.94
C GLU A 87 -15.75 -19.80 13.55
N GLY A 88 -15.20 -18.92 12.73
CA GLY A 88 -15.61 -18.67 11.36
C GLY A 88 -14.64 -19.30 10.37
N ILE A 89 -15.16 -19.66 9.19
CA ILE A 89 -14.33 -20.18 8.10
C ILE A 89 -15.03 -19.92 6.76
N PHE A 90 -14.22 -19.73 5.72
CA PHE A 90 -14.71 -19.60 4.36
C PHE A 90 -14.84 -20.97 3.66
N VAL A 91 -15.92 -21.14 2.90
CA VAL A 91 -16.15 -22.32 2.05
C VAL A 91 -16.03 -21.89 0.60
N PHE A 92 -14.93 -22.29 -0.04
CA PHE A 92 -14.70 -22.00 -1.45
C PHE A 92 -15.47 -22.99 -2.33
N THR A 93 -16.38 -22.45 -3.15
CA THR A 93 -17.30 -23.27 -3.98
C THR A 93 -16.95 -23.25 -5.46
N ASN A 94 -16.17 -22.26 -5.92
CA ASN A 94 -15.87 -22.03 -7.33
C ASN A 94 -17.12 -21.88 -8.24
N ALA A 95 -18.28 -21.61 -7.64
CA ALA A 95 -19.58 -21.45 -8.29
C ALA A 95 -20.45 -20.52 -7.44
N VAL A 96 -21.57 -20.02 -7.95
CA VAL A 96 -22.48 -19.22 -7.12
C VAL A 96 -23.06 -20.13 -6.03
N PRO A 97 -22.87 -19.80 -4.73
CA PRO A 97 -23.42 -20.63 -3.65
C PRO A 97 -24.95 -20.65 -3.68
N THR A 98 -25.54 -21.80 -3.34
CA THR A 98 -27.00 -21.98 -3.25
C THR A 98 -27.55 -21.83 -1.82
N VAL A 99 -26.69 -21.50 -0.86
CA VAL A 99 -27.06 -21.22 0.53
C VAL A 99 -27.41 -19.75 0.72
N ALA A 100 -28.18 -19.46 1.76
CA ALA A 100 -28.53 -18.11 2.19
C ALA A 100 -27.96 -17.80 3.58
N VAL A 101 -27.76 -16.51 3.87
CA VAL A 101 -27.41 -16.05 5.22
C VAL A 101 -28.49 -16.50 6.21
N GLY A 102 -28.08 -17.08 7.34
CA GLY A 102 -28.98 -17.68 8.33
C GLY A 102 -29.31 -19.16 8.09
N ASP A 103 -28.85 -19.77 7.01
CA ASP A 103 -28.91 -21.23 6.86
C ASP A 103 -28.00 -21.92 7.89
N SER A 104 -28.54 -22.93 8.56
CA SER A 104 -27.73 -23.90 9.29
C SER A 104 -27.30 -24.98 8.32
N VAL A 105 -26.00 -25.18 8.19
CA VAL A 105 -25.41 -26.10 7.22
C VAL A 105 -24.50 -27.11 7.90
N LYS A 106 -24.36 -28.25 7.24
CA LYS A 106 -23.26 -29.20 7.45
C LYS A 106 -22.40 -29.19 6.21
N VAL A 107 -21.10 -28.95 6.38
CA VAL A 107 -20.12 -28.85 5.30
C VAL A 107 -19.09 -29.96 5.44
N SER A 108 -18.92 -30.73 4.37
CA SER A 108 -17.81 -31.66 4.20
C SER A 108 -16.91 -31.17 3.07
N GLY A 109 -15.61 -31.45 3.12
CA GLY A 109 -14.67 -31.03 2.08
C GLY A 109 -13.23 -31.23 2.54
N THR A 110 -12.28 -30.59 1.85
CA THR A 110 -10.86 -30.62 2.21
C THR A 110 -10.41 -29.27 2.73
N VAL A 111 -9.78 -29.24 3.89
CA VAL A 111 -9.18 -28.04 4.46
C VAL A 111 -7.97 -27.64 3.63
N THR A 112 -7.89 -26.38 3.20
CA THR A 112 -6.77 -25.83 2.43
C THR A 112 -6.39 -24.45 2.94
N GLU A 113 -5.14 -24.08 2.68
CA GLU A 113 -4.64 -22.71 2.85
C GLU A 113 -4.69 -22.00 1.50
N TYR A 114 -5.32 -20.85 1.44
CA TYR A 114 -5.32 -19.98 0.27
C TYR A 114 -4.54 -18.72 0.56
N ILE A 115 -3.58 -18.35 -0.29
CA ILE A 115 -2.84 -17.09 -0.12
C ILE A 115 -3.38 -16.09 -1.14
N PRO A 116 -4.17 -15.08 -0.72
CA PRO A 116 -4.58 -13.98 -1.58
C PRO A 116 -3.34 -13.32 -2.21
N GLY A 117 -3.34 -13.09 -3.53
CA GLY A 117 -2.17 -12.56 -4.25
C GLY A 117 -1.07 -13.59 -4.55
N GLY A 118 -1.21 -14.83 -4.10
CA GLY A 118 -0.28 -15.93 -4.36
C GLY A 118 0.94 -15.96 -3.43
N ALA A 119 1.66 -17.09 -3.42
CA ALA A 119 2.73 -17.36 -2.45
C ALA A 119 3.91 -16.37 -2.51
N ALA A 120 4.12 -15.68 -3.63
CA ALA A 120 5.19 -14.68 -3.77
C ALA A 120 4.85 -13.32 -3.15
N SER A 121 3.60 -13.10 -2.71
CA SER A 121 3.15 -11.82 -2.15
C SER A 121 3.65 -11.53 -0.73
N GLY A 122 4.09 -12.57 0.00
CA GLY A 122 4.36 -12.47 1.44
C GLY A 122 3.10 -12.36 2.31
N ASN A 123 1.90 -12.42 1.72
CA ASN A 123 0.63 -12.39 2.49
C ASN A 123 0.47 -13.61 3.40
N GLN A 124 -0.35 -13.42 4.43
CA GLN A 124 -0.85 -14.53 5.25
C GLN A 124 -1.84 -15.38 4.41
N SER A 125 -1.96 -16.66 4.75
CA SER A 125 -2.98 -17.52 4.17
C SER A 125 -4.31 -17.35 4.88
N LEU A 126 -5.39 -17.76 4.21
CA LEU A 126 -6.72 -17.96 4.75
C LEU A 126 -6.99 -19.46 4.83
N THR A 127 -7.46 -19.92 5.98
CA THR A 127 -7.96 -21.28 6.13
C THR A 127 -9.35 -21.40 5.50
N GLN A 128 -9.53 -22.38 4.61
CA GLN A 128 -10.81 -22.58 3.93
C GLN A 128 -11.16 -24.06 3.73
N ILE A 129 -12.43 -24.35 3.49
CA ILE A 129 -12.90 -25.67 3.04
C ILE A 129 -13.12 -25.61 1.52
N SER A 130 -12.45 -26.49 0.80
CA SER A 130 -12.53 -26.63 -0.66
C SER A 130 -13.21 -27.93 -1.08
N SER A 131 -13.64 -27.98 -2.35
CA SER A 131 -14.44 -29.10 -2.91
C SER A 131 -15.64 -29.49 -2.02
N PRO A 132 -16.48 -28.53 -1.62
CA PRO A 132 -17.42 -28.74 -0.54
C PRO A 132 -18.64 -29.58 -0.97
N LYS A 133 -19.13 -30.41 -0.06
CA LYS A 133 -20.48 -30.95 -0.05
C LYS A 133 -21.27 -30.27 1.06
N ILE A 134 -22.37 -29.63 0.69
CA ILE A 134 -23.15 -28.78 1.58
C ILE A 134 -24.53 -29.39 1.79
N THR A 135 -24.95 -29.53 3.04
CA THR A 135 -26.31 -29.93 3.41
C THR A 135 -26.94 -28.82 4.24
N VAL A 136 -28.01 -28.20 3.73
CA VAL A 136 -28.82 -27.25 4.52
C VAL A 136 -29.73 -28.04 5.46
N VAL A 137 -29.61 -27.77 6.76
CA VAL A 137 -30.36 -28.43 7.84
C VAL A 137 -31.63 -27.63 8.18
N SER A 138 -31.51 -26.30 8.22
CA SER A 138 -32.62 -25.37 8.44
C SER A 138 -32.27 -23.99 7.90
N SER A 139 -33.27 -23.13 7.70
CA SER A 139 -33.11 -21.77 7.17
C SER A 139 -33.70 -20.72 8.11
N GLY A 140 -33.24 -19.47 7.98
CA GLY A 140 -33.75 -18.34 8.77
C GLY A 140 -33.33 -18.35 10.24
N ASN A 141 -32.23 -19.03 10.59
CA ASN A 141 -31.70 -19.06 11.94
C ASN A 141 -31.07 -17.72 12.31
N LYS A 142 -31.03 -17.43 13.62
CA LYS A 142 -30.30 -16.28 14.15
C LYS A 142 -28.80 -16.46 13.88
N LEU A 143 -28.13 -15.41 13.41
CA LEU A 143 -26.69 -15.41 13.23
C LEU A 143 -25.95 -15.44 14.59
N PRO A 144 -24.77 -16.08 14.66
CA PRO A 144 -23.83 -15.87 15.75
C PRO A 144 -23.60 -14.37 15.99
N ALA A 145 -23.59 -13.96 17.26
CA ALA A 145 -23.41 -12.56 17.62
C ALA A 145 -22.04 -12.06 17.13
N PRO A 146 -21.96 -10.86 16.52
CA PRO A 146 -20.71 -10.36 15.98
C PRO A 146 -19.71 -10.03 17.10
N VAL A 147 -18.43 -10.33 16.86
CA VAL A 147 -17.35 -9.86 17.73
C VAL A 147 -17.11 -8.38 17.46
N THR A 148 -17.19 -7.54 18.50
CA THR A 148 -16.95 -6.11 18.35
C THR A 148 -15.45 -5.81 18.35
N ILE A 149 -14.97 -5.24 17.24
CA ILE A 149 -13.62 -4.70 17.12
C ILE A 149 -13.65 -3.21 17.51
N SER A 150 -12.83 -2.83 18.49
CA SER A 150 -12.80 -1.48 19.06
C SER A 150 -11.39 -1.12 19.53
N ALA A 151 -11.15 0.16 19.85
CA ALA A 151 -9.90 0.60 20.48
C ALA A 151 -9.48 -0.26 21.69
N LYS A 152 -10.45 -0.78 22.45
CA LYS A 152 -10.19 -1.60 23.64
C LYS A 152 -9.83 -3.05 23.31
N SER A 153 -10.35 -3.60 22.22
CA SER A 153 -10.08 -5.00 21.85
C SER A 153 -8.76 -5.16 21.12
N VAL A 154 -8.34 -4.16 20.34
CA VAL A 154 -7.14 -4.21 19.51
C VAL A 154 -5.89 -3.85 20.33
N PRO A 155 -4.90 -4.75 20.49
CA PRO A 155 -3.64 -4.47 21.19
C PRO A 155 -2.82 -3.34 20.58
N ALA A 156 -1.90 -2.76 21.36
CA ALA A 156 -1.03 -1.67 20.90
C ALA A 156 0.22 -2.15 20.15
N ALA A 157 0.77 -3.32 20.49
CA ALA A 157 1.85 -3.89 19.69
C ALA A 157 1.27 -4.45 18.39
N TYR A 158 1.94 -4.18 17.26
CA TYR A 158 1.40 -4.54 15.96
C TYR A 158 1.47 -6.04 15.68
N ALA A 159 2.68 -6.62 15.66
CA ALA A 159 2.90 -8.03 15.33
C ALA A 159 4.04 -8.64 16.18
N PRO A 160 4.03 -9.97 16.40
CA PRO A 160 5.23 -10.65 16.88
C PRO A 160 6.36 -10.54 15.85
N LYS A 161 7.60 -10.67 16.29
CA LYS A 161 8.76 -10.74 15.38
C LYS A 161 9.06 -12.19 15.02
N GLY A 162 9.29 -12.46 13.74
CA GLY A 162 9.90 -13.71 13.31
C GLY A 162 11.40 -13.73 13.62
N THR A 163 12.06 -14.84 13.27
CA THR A 163 13.50 -15.01 13.50
C THR A 163 14.25 -15.15 12.19
N ALA A 164 15.55 -14.80 12.17
CA ALA A 164 16.38 -15.02 10.99
C ALA A 164 16.42 -16.50 10.56
N ALA A 165 16.34 -17.44 11.51
CA ALA A 165 16.29 -18.88 11.22
C ALA A 165 15.04 -19.32 10.45
N THR A 166 13.95 -18.55 10.55
CA THR A 166 12.68 -18.77 9.85
C THR A 166 12.47 -17.76 8.72
N GLY A 167 13.52 -17.03 8.30
CA GLY A 167 13.39 -15.96 7.30
C GLY A 167 12.44 -14.84 7.73
N ASN A 168 12.35 -14.55 9.03
CA ASN A 168 11.38 -13.65 9.67
C ASN A 168 9.92 -14.12 9.61
N SER A 169 9.64 -15.35 9.17
CA SER A 169 8.26 -15.87 9.14
C SER A 169 7.67 -16.02 10.55
N ILE A 170 6.40 -15.64 10.71
CA ILE A 170 5.59 -15.80 11.93
C ILE A 170 4.59 -16.95 11.86
N ASN A 171 4.52 -17.68 10.74
CA ASN A 171 3.55 -18.79 10.55
C ASN A 171 3.71 -19.91 11.59
N GLY A 172 4.92 -20.13 12.09
CA GLY A 172 5.20 -21.12 13.14
C GLY A 172 4.91 -20.66 14.57
N LEU A 173 4.46 -19.42 14.76
CA LEU A 173 4.17 -18.87 16.08
C LEU A 173 2.70 -19.08 16.46
N GLN A 174 2.46 -19.41 17.72
CA GLN A 174 1.11 -19.42 18.31
C GLN A 174 0.56 -18.00 18.37
N LEU A 175 -0.73 -17.85 18.07
CA LEU A 175 -1.40 -16.55 18.15
C LEU A 175 -1.43 -16.06 19.59
N LYS A 176 -1.18 -14.76 19.77
CA LYS A 176 -1.36 -14.03 21.03
C LYS A 176 -2.27 -12.82 20.79
N PRO A 177 -3.59 -13.03 20.60
CA PRO A 177 -4.57 -11.99 20.23
C PRO A 177 -4.71 -10.85 21.23
N ARG A 178 -4.30 -11.07 22.49
CA ARG A 178 -4.29 -10.04 23.54
C ARG A 178 -3.00 -9.22 23.59
N SER A 179 -1.98 -9.64 22.84
CA SER A 179 -0.66 -9.01 22.81
C SER A 179 -0.41 -8.28 21.50
N TYR A 180 -0.85 -8.82 20.37
CA TYR A 180 -0.56 -8.27 19.04
C TYR A 180 -1.84 -8.02 18.24
N ALA A 181 -1.92 -6.87 17.58
CA ALA A 181 -3.04 -6.51 16.71
C ALA A 181 -3.18 -7.47 15.53
N LEU A 182 -2.07 -7.87 14.90
CA LEU A 182 -2.09 -8.82 13.79
C LEU A 182 -2.64 -10.19 14.22
N ASP A 183 -2.23 -10.69 15.39
CA ASP A 183 -2.76 -11.93 15.96
C ASP A 183 -4.24 -11.79 16.36
N HIS A 184 -4.68 -10.60 16.76
CA HIS A 184 -6.09 -10.34 17.07
C HIS A 184 -6.97 -10.48 15.83
N TYR A 185 -6.59 -9.85 14.73
CA TYR A 185 -7.35 -9.96 13.49
C TYR A 185 -7.31 -11.39 12.93
N GLU A 186 -6.16 -12.07 13.00
CA GLU A 186 -6.04 -13.47 12.58
C GLU A 186 -6.97 -14.38 13.37
N SER A 187 -7.05 -14.22 14.69
CA SER A 187 -7.97 -15.02 15.53
C SER A 187 -9.45 -14.82 15.22
N LEU A 188 -9.79 -13.81 14.40
CA LEU A 188 -11.14 -13.51 13.96
C LEU A 188 -11.38 -13.87 12.48
N GLU A 189 -10.44 -14.53 11.81
CA GLU A 189 -10.55 -14.92 10.40
C GLU A 189 -11.89 -15.60 10.11
N GLY A 190 -12.67 -15.07 9.17
CA GLY A 190 -13.96 -15.60 8.76
C GLY A 190 -15.10 -15.42 9.78
N MET A 191 -14.85 -14.90 10.97
CA MET A 191 -15.89 -14.64 11.97
C MET A 191 -16.76 -13.46 11.55
N ASN A 192 -18.04 -13.49 11.95
CA ASN A 192 -18.89 -12.32 11.92
C ASN A 192 -18.34 -11.29 12.93
N VAL A 193 -17.87 -10.15 12.43
CA VAL A 193 -17.32 -9.05 13.23
C VAL A 193 -18.11 -7.77 13.01
N ARG A 194 -17.92 -6.81 13.93
CA ARG A 194 -18.58 -5.51 13.91
C ARG A 194 -17.62 -4.41 14.31
N VAL A 195 -17.71 -3.28 13.64
CA VAL A 195 -17.20 -1.98 14.12
C VAL A 195 -18.37 -1.03 14.35
N GLY A 196 -18.22 -0.14 15.33
CA GLY A 196 -19.17 0.96 15.54
C GLY A 196 -18.85 2.16 14.65
N THR A 197 -19.41 3.32 15.01
CA THR A 197 -19.09 4.60 14.38
C THR A 197 -17.57 4.80 14.35
N SER A 198 -17.01 4.87 13.14
CA SER A 198 -15.55 4.90 12.93
C SER A 198 -15.20 5.95 11.89
N ARG A 199 -14.08 6.65 12.10
CA ARG A 199 -13.59 7.66 11.16
C ARG A 199 -12.92 7.00 9.97
N VAL A 200 -13.17 7.52 8.78
CA VAL A 200 -12.52 7.15 7.52
C VAL A 200 -11.11 7.73 7.53
N VAL A 201 -10.12 6.87 7.30
CA VAL A 201 -8.68 7.19 7.29
C VAL A 201 -8.01 6.87 5.96
N GLY A 202 -8.75 6.24 5.03
CA GLY A 202 -8.42 6.14 3.61
C GLY A 202 -9.72 6.21 2.82
N ALA A 203 -9.75 7.11 1.84
CA ALA A 203 -10.92 7.41 1.02
C ALA A 203 -11.43 6.18 0.26
N THR A 204 -12.66 6.28 -0.26
CA THR A 204 -13.20 5.26 -1.15
C THR A 204 -12.36 5.17 -2.42
N ASP A 205 -11.89 3.98 -2.76
CA ASP A 205 -11.05 3.72 -3.93
C ASP A 205 -11.87 3.18 -5.14
N PRO A 206 -11.26 3.06 -6.34
CA PRO A 206 -11.93 2.50 -7.52
C PRO A 206 -12.40 1.04 -7.38
N TYR A 207 -11.92 0.32 -6.36
CA TYR A 207 -12.31 -1.06 -6.07
C TYR A 207 -13.50 -1.14 -5.10
N SER A 208 -14.12 0.00 -4.75
CA SER A 208 -15.21 0.08 -3.78
C SER A 208 -14.79 -0.38 -2.39
N GLU A 209 -13.59 0.02 -1.98
CA GLU A 209 -13.01 -0.21 -0.66
C GLU A 209 -12.77 1.14 0.04
N LEU A 210 -12.89 1.18 1.36
CA LEU A 210 -12.43 2.32 2.17
C LEU A 210 -11.77 1.82 3.44
N TRP A 211 -11.03 2.69 4.14
CA TRP A 211 -10.38 2.33 5.39
C TRP A 211 -10.93 3.14 6.56
N VAL A 212 -11.22 2.47 7.67
CA VAL A 212 -11.62 3.12 8.93
C VAL A 212 -10.61 2.83 10.04
N THR A 213 -10.63 3.67 11.08
CA THR A 213 -9.90 3.39 12.33
C THR A 213 -10.85 3.16 13.51
N VAL A 214 -10.60 2.09 14.27
CA VAL A 214 -11.21 1.87 15.58
C VAL A 214 -10.46 2.56 16.73
N LYS A 215 -9.29 3.17 16.45
CA LYS A 215 -8.43 3.91 17.39
C LYS A 215 -8.26 5.36 16.93
N PRO A 216 -9.25 6.24 17.13
CA PRO A 216 -9.25 7.58 16.55
C PRO A 216 -8.15 8.52 17.07
N SER A 217 -7.44 8.17 18.13
CA SER A 217 -6.30 8.94 18.67
C SER A 217 -4.93 8.37 18.33
N GLU A 218 -4.85 7.17 17.74
CA GLU A 218 -3.59 6.56 17.31
C GLU A 218 -3.09 7.32 16.08
N ASN A 219 -1.95 8.01 16.22
CA ASN A 219 -1.27 8.78 15.17
C ASN A 219 -2.18 9.68 14.31
N ALA A 220 -3.18 10.30 14.93
CA ALA A 220 -4.16 11.12 14.22
C ALA A 220 -3.52 12.36 13.58
N ASN A 221 -3.85 12.63 12.31
CA ASN A 221 -3.58 13.93 11.68
C ASN A 221 -4.74 14.92 11.90
N ARG A 222 -4.52 16.20 11.57
CA ARG A 222 -5.53 17.26 11.73
C ARG A 222 -6.71 17.14 10.76
N ARG A 223 -6.53 16.38 9.68
CA ARG A 223 -7.49 16.23 8.58
C ARG A 223 -8.29 14.92 8.68
N GLY A 224 -8.09 14.15 9.77
CA GLY A 224 -8.86 12.95 10.10
C GLY A 224 -8.19 11.62 9.74
N GLY A 225 -7.07 11.64 9.01
CA GLY A 225 -6.27 10.46 8.70
C GLY A 225 -5.41 9.98 9.87
N THR A 226 -4.57 8.99 9.58
CA THR A 226 -3.68 8.35 10.55
C THR A 226 -2.27 8.24 9.97
N VAL A 227 -1.32 8.98 10.52
CA VAL A 227 0.06 9.07 10.04
C VAL A 227 0.84 7.79 10.33
N TYR A 228 1.60 7.31 9.35
CA TYR A 228 2.58 6.25 9.53
C TYR A 228 3.99 6.86 9.54
N GLY A 229 4.44 7.27 10.72
CA GLY A 229 5.69 8.03 10.91
C GLY A 229 6.90 7.20 11.36
N SER A 230 6.78 5.87 11.50
CA SER A 230 7.87 5.00 11.93
C SER A 230 7.63 3.53 11.60
N TYR A 231 8.71 2.79 11.32
CA TYR A 231 8.69 1.33 11.19
C TYR A 231 8.38 0.59 12.50
N ASP A 232 8.45 1.25 13.65
CA ASP A 232 8.19 0.65 14.98
C ASP A 232 6.85 1.09 15.60
N ASP A 233 6.07 1.93 14.91
CA ASP A 233 4.80 2.49 15.40
C ASP A 233 3.71 2.39 14.32
N GLN A 234 3.40 1.15 13.91
CA GLN A 234 2.35 0.87 12.94
C GLN A 234 0.96 1.17 13.51
N ASN A 235 0.08 1.67 12.65
CA ASN A 235 -1.32 1.95 12.99
C ASN A 235 -2.12 0.65 13.07
N THR A 236 -2.41 0.22 14.31
CA THR A 236 -3.06 -1.04 14.65
C THR A 236 -4.57 -1.01 14.48
N GLY A 237 -5.19 0.17 14.61
CA GLY A 237 -6.66 0.32 14.59
C GLY A 237 -7.30 0.31 13.20
N ARG A 238 -6.52 0.19 12.12
CA ARG A 238 -7.00 0.27 10.74
C ARG A 238 -7.69 -1.02 10.30
N ILE A 239 -8.84 -0.89 9.65
CA ILE A 239 -9.61 -2.00 9.08
C ILE A 239 -10.16 -1.55 7.73
N GLN A 240 -9.98 -2.38 6.70
CA GLN A 240 -10.58 -2.15 5.39
C GLN A 240 -12.06 -2.53 5.44
N ILE A 241 -12.91 -1.74 4.80
CA ILE A 241 -14.34 -2.00 4.65
C ILE A 241 -14.62 -2.26 3.17
N GLN A 242 -15.26 -3.40 2.92
CA GLN A 242 -15.93 -3.72 1.66
C GLN A 242 -17.40 -3.99 1.97
N GLN A 243 -18.21 -4.20 0.95
CA GLN A 243 -19.58 -4.72 1.11
C GLN A 243 -19.74 -6.07 0.39
N LEU A 244 -20.65 -6.91 0.89
CA LEU A 244 -21.05 -8.17 0.24
C LEU A 244 -22.06 -7.97 -0.88
N ALA A 245 -22.86 -6.90 -0.82
CA ALA A 245 -23.82 -6.59 -1.86
C ALA A 245 -23.07 -6.18 -3.14
N PRO A 246 -23.42 -6.72 -4.32
CA PRO A 246 -22.84 -6.26 -5.57
C PRO A 246 -23.08 -4.75 -5.77
N VAL A 247 -22.08 -4.02 -6.26
CA VAL A 247 -22.16 -2.56 -6.47
C VAL A 247 -23.31 -2.19 -7.42
N ALA A 248 -23.65 -3.07 -8.36
CA ALA A 248 -24.79 -2.90 -9.27
C ALA A 248 -26.17 -2.97 -8.57
N GLU A 249 -26.26 -3.60 -7.41
CA GLU A 249 -27.48 -3.72 -6.61
C GLU A 249 -27.54 -2.66 -5.50
N GLN A 250 -26.39 -2.39 -4.88
CA GLN A 250 -26.23 -1.38 -3.84
C GLN A 250 -24.91 -0.65 -4.10
N PRO A 251 -24.91 0.64 -4.46
CA PRO A 251 -23.68 1.40 -4.60
C PRO A 251 -22.89 1.42 -3.29
N PHE A 252 -21.57 1.23 -3.38
CA PHE A 252 -20.70 1.45 -2.23
C PHE A 252 -20.59 2.97 -1.97
N PRO A 253 -20.63 3.43 -0.72
CA PRO A 253 -20.59 4.85 -0.44
C PRO A 253 -19.23 5.42 -0.78
N LYS A 254 -19.26 6.65 -1.26
CA LYS A 254 -18.08 7.47 -1.45
C LYS A 254 -17.81 8.25 -0.17
N ALA A 255 -16.57 8.22 0.30
CA ALA A 255 -16.13 8.90 1.50
C ALA A 255 -14.71 9.41 1.32
N ASP A 256 -14.43 10.56 1.90
CA ASP A 256 -13.09 11.12 1.98
C ASP A 256 -12.49 10.86 3.37
N VAL A 257 -11.18 11.04 3.49
CA VAL A 257 -10.52 11.03 4.80
C VAL A 257 -11.13 12.09 5.70
N GLY A 258 -11.43 11.71 6.95
CA GLY A 258 -12.09 12.57 7.92
C GLY A 258 -13.61 12.42 8.00
N ASP A 259 -14.25 11.84 6.98
CA ASP A 259 -15.64 11.42 7.08
C ASP A 259 -15.83 10.33 8.16
N VAL A 260 -17.08 10.09 8.52
CA VAL A 260 -17.44 9.12 9.55
C VAL A 260 -18.38 8.08 8.96
N LEU A 261 -17.98 6.81 9.06
CA LEU A 261 -18.89 5.69 8.83
C LEU A 261 -19.72 5.49 10.11
N SER A 262 -20.90 6.10 10.12
CA SER A 262 -21.82 6.17 11.25
C SER A 262 -22.68 4.92 11.41
N GLY A 263 -22.94 4.54 12.67
CA GLY A 263 -23.75 3.38 12.99
C GLY A 263 -22.90 2.12 13.11
N SER A 264 -23.46 0.99 12.69
CA SER A 264 -22.78 -0.31 12.80
C SER A 264 -22.46 -0.85 11.42
N THR A 265 -21.19 -1.24 11.24
CA THR A 265 -20.74 -1.99 10.07
C THR A 265 -20.41 -3.41 10.51
N GLU A 266 -21.02 -4.41 9.89
CA GLU A 266 -20.98 -5.81 10.32
C GLU A 266 -20.94 -6.79 9.14
N GLY A 267 -20.11 -7.82 9.28
CA GLY A 267 -20.00 -8.91 8.33
C GLY A 267 -18.80 -9.81 8.64
N PRO A 268 -18.54 -10.82 7.80
CA PRO A 268 -17.34 -11.67 7.94
C PRO A 268 -16.05 -10.88 7.80
N LEU A 269 -15.06 -11.19 8.65
CA LEU A 269 -13.68 -10.72 8.48
C LEU A 269 -12.97 -11.60 7.45
N ASP A 270 -12.38 -10.97 6.45
CA ASP A 270 -11.66 -11.61 5.34
C ASP A 270 -10.25 -11.02 5.21
N PHE A 271 -9.48 -11.45 4.22
CA PHE A 271 -8.15 -10.94 3.91
C PHE A 271 -7.98 -10.65 2.41
N ASN A 272 -7.46 -9.48 2.07
CA ASN A 272 -7.30 -9.00 0.69
C ASN A 272 -5.98 -9.45 0.05
N GLN A 273 -5.94 -9.62 -1.28
CA GLN A 273 -4.75 -9.91 -2.08
C GLN A 273 -3.66 -8.83 -2.02
N PHE A 274 -4.01 -7.58 -1.73
CA PHE A 274 -3.04 -6.49 -1.51
C PHE A 274 -2.60 -6.39 -0.04
N GLY A 275 -3.01 -7.33 0.80
CA GLY A 275 -2.79 -7.33 2.23
C GLY A 275 -3.84 -6.49 2.96
N GLY A 276 -4.18 -6.92 4.17
CA GLY A 276 -5.07 -6.21 5.08
C GLY A 276 -6.31 -7.02 5.42
N TYR A 277 -6.71 -6.99 6.70
CA TYR A 277 -7.97 -7.57 7.11
C TYR A 277 -9.13 -6.67 6.68
N THR A 278 -10.14 -7.31 6.10
CA THR A 278 -11.25 -6.66 5.42
C THR A 278 -12.56 -7.10 6.04
N LEU A 279 -13.33 -6.16 6.57
CA LEU A 279 -14.71 -6.43 6.99
C LEU A 279 -15.59 -6.39 5.73
N THR A 280 -16.09 -7.56 5.32
CA THR A 280 -17.00 -7.71 4.18
C THR A 280 -18.44 -7.46 4.62
N ALA A 281 -18.85 -6.19 4.61
CA ALA A 281 -20.07 -5.73 5.24
C ALA A 281 -21.33 -6.30 4.57
N ARG A 282 -22.16 -6.99 5.35
CA ARG A 282 -23.57 -7.22 4.99
C ARG A 282 -24.44 -6.07 5.47
N THR A 283 -24.10 -5.52 6.63
CA THR A 283 -24.68 -4.29 7.14
C THR A 283 -23.58 -3.25 7.07
N LEU A 284 -23.77 -2.21 6.26
CA LEU A 284 -22.84 -1.11 6.13
C LEU A 284 -23.39 0.11 6.86
N GLY A 285 -22.53 0.78 7.64
CA GLY A 285 -22.85 2.07 8.21
C GLY A 285 -23.12 3.14 7.14
N GLU A 286 -23.67 4.26 7.56
CA GLU A 286 -23.90 5.41 6.68
C GLU A 286 -22.70 6.34 6.72
N VAL A 287 -22.18 6.74 5.56
CA VAL A 287 -21.14 7.77 5.51
C VAL A 287 -21.79 9.12 5.82
N THR A 288 -21.24 9.80 6.83
CA THR A 288 -21.66 11.12 7.29
C THR A 288 -20.44 12.01 7.46
N GLY A 289 -20.56 13.28 7.08
CA GLY A 289 -19.46 14.23 7.09
C GLY A 289 -19.57 15.14 5.88
N ASP A 290 -18.82 16.23 5.89
CA ASP A 290 -18.72 17.15 4.76
C ASP A 290 -17.40 16.95 3.99
N GLY A 291 -16.67 15.86 4.27
CA GLY A 291 -15.31 15.61 3.77
C GLY A 291 -14.28 16.61 4.28
N ALA A 292 -13.01 16.30 4.02
CA ALA A 292 -11.99 17.34 3.94
C ALA A 292 -12.32 18.28 2.77
N LYS A 293 -11.74 19.49 2.74
CA LYS A 293 -11.77 20.34 1.53
C LYS A 293 -10.38 20.38 0.92
N PRO A 294 -10.25 20.35 -0.42
CA PRO A 294 -8.96 20.55 -1.06
C PRO A 294 -8.30 21.83 -0.57
N GLU A 295 -7.03 21.76 -0.23
CA GLU A 295 -6.26 22.86 0.30
C GLU A 295 -5.77 23.82 -0.79
N THR A 296 -5.57 25.09 -0.42
CA THR A 296 -4.83 26.05 -1.23
C THR A 296 -3.69 26.60 -0.39
N THR A 297 -2.49 26.57 -0.94
CA THR A 297 -1.32 27.23 -0.35
C THR A 297 -1.29 28.70 -0.75
N ARG A 298 -0.57 29.56 -0.02
CA ARG A 298 -0.48 31.00 -0.38
C ARG A 298 0.37 31.24 -1.62
N ALA A 299 0.16 32.37 -2.30
CA ALA A 299 1.10 32.85 -3.31
C ALA A 299 2.47 33.25 -2.73
N GLN A 300 3.52 33.04 -3.52
CA GLN A 300 4.87 33.50 -3.23
C GLN A 300 5.01 35.03 -3.33
N ARG A 301 5.86 35.61 -2.48
CA ARG A 301 6.17 37.04 -2.54
C ARG A 301 7.09 37.36 -3.71
N ARG A 302 7.19 38.64 -4.07
CA ARG A 302 8.06 39.13 -5.17
C ARG A 302 9.55 38.79 -5.00
N ASP A 303 9.99 38.65 -3.75
CA ASP A 303 11.36 38.34 -3.36
C ASP A 303 11.55 36.86 -2.95
N GLU A 304 10.49 36.07 -2.96
CA GLU A 304 10.53 34.62 -2.75
C GLU A 304 10.52 33.89 -4.10
N LEU A 305 11.27 32.79 -4.16
CA LEU A 305 11.20 31.79 -5.21
C LEU A 305 10.34 30.61 -4.71
N ALA A 306 9.28 30.27 -5.43
CA ALA A 306 8.48 29.06 -5.21
C ALA A 306 8.94 27.91 -6.10
N VAL A 307 9.31 26.79 -5.49
CA VAL A 307 9.63 25.54 -6.19
C VAL A 307 8.68 24.46 -5.70
N ALA A 308 7.89 23.90 -6.61
CA ALA A 308 6.92 22.86 -6.33
C ALA A 308 7.28 21.54 -7.01
N THR A 309 6.72 20.45 -6.50
CA THR A 309 6.81 19.11 -7.10
C THR A 309 5.41 18.50 -7.19
N TYR A 310 5.09 17.83 -8.29
CA TYR A 310 3.78 17.26 -8.51
C TYR A 310 3.81 16.05 -9.47
N ASN A 311 3.53 14.87 -8.93
CA ASN A 311 3.23 13.68 -9.72
C ASN A 311 1.86 13.83 -10.38
N VAL A 312 1.79 13.72 -11.71
CA VAL A 312 0.55 13.91 -12.48
C VAL A 312 -0.09 12.60 -12.98
N GLU A 313 0.36 11.46 -12.45
CA GLU A 313 -0.20 10.12 -12.66
C GLU A 313 -0.27 9.71 -14.15
N ASN A 314 0.87 9.35 -14.70
CA ASN A 314 1.11 8.92 -16.09
C ASN A 314 0.41 9.78 -17.16
N LEU A 315 0.37 11.11 -16.99
CA LEU A 315 -0.37 12.02 -17.86
C LEU A 315 0.09 11.93 -19.32
N ASP A 316 -0.84 11.63 -20.24
CA ASP A 316 -0.56 11.49 -21.67
C ASP A 316 -1.69 12.06 -22.57
N PRO A 317 -1.50 12.23 -23.89
CA PRO A 317 -2.48 12.87 -24.77
C PRO A 317 -3.78 12.07 -24.97
N SER A 318 -3.84 10.80 -24.57
CA SER A 318 -5.05 9.98 -24.57
C SER A 318 -5.96 10.24 -23.36
N ASP A 319 -5.42 10.84 -22.29
CA ASP A 319 -6.22 11.22 -21.12
C ASP A 319 -7.33 12.24 -21.49
N PRO A 320 -8.49 12.16 -20.81
CA PRO A 320 -9.60 13.08 -21.02
C PRO A 320 -9.20 14.54 -20.72
N GLN A 321 -9.81 15.50 -21.41
CA GLN A 321 -9.48 16.92 -21.22
C GLN A 321 -9.76 17.37 -19.78
N GLU A 322 -10.76 16.78 -19.14
CA GLU A 322 -11.12 17.02 -17.75
C GLU A 322 -9.96 16.75 -16.79
N LYS A 323 -9.10 15.75 -17.06
CA LYS A 323 -7.90 15.48 -16.24
C LYS A 323 -6.86 16.60 -16.40
N PHE A 324 -6.58 17.02 -17.64
CA PHE A 324 -5.68 18.15 -17.91
C PHE A 324 -6.17 19.44 -17.26
N ASP A 325 -7.47 19.74 -17.36
CA ASP A 325 -8.07 20.94 -16.78
C ASP A 325 -8.04 20.91 -15.24
N ALA A 326 -8.29 19.74 -14.64
CA ALA A 326 -8.25 19.59 -13.18
C ALA A 326 -6.83 19.71 -12.62
N LEU A 327 -5.84 19.07 -13.25
CA LEU A 327 -4.42 19.22 -12.89
C LEU A 327 -3.93 20.66 -13.10
N ALA A 328 -4.35 21.31 -14.18
CA ALA A 328 -4.03 22.71 -14.45
C ALA A 328 -4.65 23.64 -13.39
N GLY A 329 -5.92 23.42 -13.03
CA GLY A 329 -6.58 24.11 -11.93
C GLY A 329 -5.83 23.92 -10.61
N ALA A 330 -5.36 22.71 -10.30
CA ALA A 330 -4.54 22.45 -9.14
C ALA A 330 -3.22 23.25 -9.13
N VAL A 331 -2.55 23.37 -10.28
CA VAL A 331 -1.34 24.21 -10.40
C VAL A 331 -1.65 25.69 -10.17
N VAL A 332 -2.76 26.19 -10.72
CA VAL A 332 -3.10 27.62 -10.67
C VAL A 332 -3.68 28.02 -9.33
N ASP A 333 -4.73 27.33 -8.90
CA ASP A 333 -5.56 27.71 -7.75
C ASP A 333 -5.05 27.10 -6.45
N ASN A 334 -4.67 25.81 -6.44
CA ASN A 334 -4.24 25.15 -5.22
C ASN A 334 -2.77 25.44 -4.89
N LEU A 335 -1.86 25.30 -5.86
CA LEU A 335 -0.43 25.59 -5.71
C LEU A 335 -0.07 27.08 -5.83
N SER A 336 -1.02 27.93 -6.20
CA SER A 336 -0.82 29.37 -6.43
C SER A 336 0.24 29.69 -7.51
N SER A 337 0.31 28.91 -8.59
CA SER A 337 1.21 29.13 -9.73
C SER A 337 2.69 29.31 -9.32
N PRO A 338 3.38 28.23 -8.89
CA PRO A 338 4.78 28.28 -8.45
C PRO A 338 5.73 28.80 -9.54
N ASP A 339 6.91 29.29 -9.17
CA ASP A 339 7.85 29.83 -10.17
C ASP A 339 8.56 28.72 -10.95
N ILE A 340 8.81 27.60 -10.29
CA ILE A 340 9.34 26.36 -10.85
C ILE A 340 8.45 25.21 -10.38
N LEU A 341 8.06 24.33 -11.29
CA LEU A 341 7.33 23.10 -11.02
C LEU A 341 8.14 21.93 -11.59
N ALA A 342 8.56 21.01 -10.73
CA ALA A 342 9.08 19.71 -11.13
C ALA A 342 7.90 18.74 -11.23
N LEU A 343 7.70 18.17 -12.40
CA LEU A 343 6.65 17.19 -12.65
C LEU A 343 7.24 15.79 -12.70
N GLU A 344 6.54 14.86 -12.10
CA GLU A 344 6.76 13.42 -12.24
C GLU A 344 5.63 12.80 -13.08
N GLU A 345 5.92 11.68 -13.74
CA GLU A 345 4.94 10.91 -14.52
C GLU A 345 4.34 11.63 -15.74
N ILE A 346 5.15 12.44 -16.42
CA ILE A 346 4.82 12.87 -17.79
C ILE A 346 5.13 11.74 -18.76
N GLN A 347 4.11 11.26 -19.48
CA GLN A 347 4.20 10.18 -20.45
C GLN A 347 4.57 10.66 -21.85
N ASP A 348 4.93 9.67 -22.69
CA ASP A 348 5.19 9.85 -24.12
C ASP A 348 3.98 10.44 -24.85
N ASP A 349 4.20 10.98 -26.05
CA ASP A 349 3.16 11.54 -26.92
C ASP A 349 2.09 10.51 -27.34
N ASN A 350 2.36 9.23 -27.13
CA ASN A 350 1.47 8.10 -27.44
C ASN A 350 1.05 7.30 -26.18
N GLY A 351 1.33 7.82 -24.98
CA GLY A 351 1.08 7.14 -23.72
C GLY A 351 1.83 5.80 -23.63
N ALA A 352 1.18 4.78 -23.04
CA ALA A 352 1.76 3.45 -22.84
C ALA A 352 1.94 2.61 -24.14
N THR A 353 1.71 3.18 -25.32
CA THR A 353 1.81 2.43 -26.58
C THR A 353 3.27 2.11 -26.90
N ASP A 354 3.61 0.82 -26.88
CA ASP A 354 4.98 0.33 -27.12
C ASP A 354 5.36 0.30 -28.63
N ASP A 355 5.60 1.48 -29.22
CA ASP A 355 6.03 1.65 -30.62
C ASP A 355 7.42 2.30 -30.78
N GLY A 356 8.07 2.64 -29.67
CA GLY A 356 9.39 3.28 -29.64
C GLY A 356 9.38 4.81 -29.62
N THR A 357 8.22 5.45 -29.55
CA THR A 357 8.10 6.87 -29.23
C THR A 357 8.70 7.15 -27.84
N VAL A 358 9.52 8.20 -27.76
CA VAL A 358 10.15 8.65 -26.52
C VAL A 358 9.96 10.14 -26.26
N SER A 359 9.31 10.89 -27.16
CA SER A 359 9.05 12.32 -26.99
C SER A 359 7.80 12.53 -26.13
N ALA A 360 7.76 13.64 -25.37
CA ALA A 360 6.58 14.08 -24.60
C ALA A 360 6.14 15.52 -24.96
N ASP A 361 6.52 16.00 -26.15
CA ASP A 361 6.26 17.37 -26.58
C ASP A 361 4.76 17.68 -26.66
N ALA A 362 3.95 16.75 -27.16
CA ALA A 362 2.50 16.89 -27.26
C ALA A 362 1.84 16.87 -25.87
N THR A 363 2.31 15.98 -24.97
CA THR A 363 1.84 15.91 -23.58
C THR A 363 2.11 17.22 -22.85
N ILE A 364 3.35 17.72 -22.91
CA ILE A 364 3.78 18.96 -22.27
C ILE A 364 3.04 20.16 -22.86
N ALA A 365 2.91 20.24 -24.19
CA ALA A 365 2.19 21.32 -24.85
C ALA A 365 0.71 21.36 -24.45
N ARG A 366 0.05 20.19 -24.34
CA ARG A 366 -1.34 20.11 -23.91
C ARG A 366 -1.50 20.57 -22.46
N PHE A 367 -0.61 20.14 -21.56
CA PHE A 367 -0.68 20.51 -20.15
C PHE A 367 -0.40 22.00 -19.91
N THR A 368 0.65 22.54 -20.53
CA THR A 368 0.95 23.99 -20.43
C THR A 368 -0.15 24.85 -21.05
N ALA A 369 -0.80 24.41 -22.13
CA ALA A 369 -1.98 25.09 -22.69
C ALA A 369 -3.16 25.08 -21.70
N ALA A 370 -3.41 23.96 -21.02
CA ALA A 370 -4.45 23.87 -19.99
C ALA A 370 -4.16 24.81 -18.80
N ILE A 371 -2.90 24.90 -18.36
CA ILE A 371 -2.49 25.86 -17.31
C ILE A 371 -2.77 27.31 -17.72
N VAL A 372 -2.44 27.70 -18.95
CA VAL A 372 -2.76 29.03 -19.47
C VAL A 372 -4.28 29.24 -19.55
N ALA A 373 -5.04 28.24 -19.98
CA ALA A 373 -6.50 28.32 -20.05
C ALA A 373 -7.15 28.46 -18.66
N ALA A 374 -6.56 27.86 -17.63
CA ALA A 374 -6.95 28.03 -16.23
C ALA A 374 -6.56 29.40 -15.64
N GLY A 375 -5.84 30.25 -16.38
CA GLY A 375 -5.39 31.57 -15.95
C GLY A 375 -3.99 31.60 -15.32
N GLY A 376 -3.25 30.51 -15.43
CA GLY A 376 -1.87 30.38 -15.00
C GLY A 376 -0.85 31.03 -15.94
N PRO A 377 0.43 31.00 -15.57
CA PRO A 377 1.51 31.54 -16.39
C PRO A 377 1.74 30.68 -17.65
N ALA A 378 2.27 31.31 -18.69
CA ALA A 378 2.82 30.62 -19.85
C ALA A 378 4.17 30.00 -19.48
N TYR A 379 4.13 28.85 -18.82
CA TYR A 379 5.33 28.11 -18.43
C TYR A 379 6.17 27.69 -19.64
N GLU A 380 7.48 27.81 -19.50
CA GLU A 380 8.43 27.13 -20.39
C GLU A 380 8.82 25.78 -19.81
N ALA A 381 9.10 24.80 -20.68
CA ALA A 381 9.46 23.45 -20.27
C ALA A 381 10.95 23.13 -20.53
N ARG A 382 11.55 22.30 -19.68
CA ARG A 382 12.85 21.63 -19.92
C ARG A 382 12.77 20.18 -19.45
N THR A 383 13.20 19.26 -20.30
CA THR A 383 13.30 17.82 -20.02
C THR A 383 14.43 17.22 -20.85
N VAL A 384 14.73 15.94 -20.61
CA VAL A 384 15.64 15.13 -21.43
C VAL A 384 14.92 13.82 -21.73
N ASP A 385 14.65 13.60 -23.02
CA ASP A 385 13.99 12.37 -23.46
C ASP A 385 14.79 11.12 -23.06
N PRO A 386 14.11 10.07 -22.59
CA PRO A 386 14.72 8.79 -22.26
C PRO A 386 15.09 7.98 -23.52
N GLU A 387 15.91 6.94 -23.34
CA GLU A 387 15.97 5.86 -24.33
C GLU A 387 14.81 4.90 -24.10
N ASN A 388 14.23 4.38 -25.19
CA ASN A 388 13.07 3.49 -25.14
C ASN A 388 13.32 2.30 -24.19
N LYS A 389 12.42 2.12 -23.20
CA LYS A 389 12.40 1.05 -22.19
C LYS A 389 13.55 1.07 -21.16
N THR A 390 14.28 2.17 -21.04
CA THR A 390 15.45 2.23 -20.14
C THR A 390 15.19 2.91 -18.80
N ASP A 391 14.15 3.73 -18.71
CA ASP A 391 13.86 4.55 -17.52
C ASP A 391 12.75 3.92 -16.65
N GLY A 392 12.22 2.75 -17.00
CA GLY A 392 11.14 2.07 -16.26
C GLY A 392 9.84 2.88 -16.16
N GLY A 393 8.90 2.43 -15.32
CA GLY A 393 7.60 3.09 -15.15
C GLY A 393 6.45 2.23 -15.67
N GLU A 394 5.42 2.87 -16.21
CA GLU A 394 4.31 2.18 -16.86
C GLU A 394 4.83 1.29 -18.01
N PRO A 395 4.43 0.00 -18.06
CA PRO A 395 4.85 -0.89 -19.14
C PRO A 395 4.46 -0.36 -20.54
N GLY A 396 5.46 -0.20 -21.40
CA GLY A 396 5.28 0.24 -22.79
C GLY A 396 5.58 1.72 -23.02
N GLY A 397 5.53 2.54 -21.97
CA GLY A 397 5.88 3.96 -22.01
C GLY A 397 7.21 4.28 -21.34
N ASN A 398 7.58 5.57 -21.39
CA ASN A 398 8.82 6.10 -20.85
C ASN A 398 8.56 7.34 -19.97
N ILE A 399 8.01 7.16 -18.78
CA ILE A 399 7.74 8.31 -17.90
C ILE A 399 9.01 9.06 -17.51
N ARG A 400 8.91 10.39 -17.37
CA ARG A 400 10.06 11.26 -17.11
C ARG A 400 9.76 12.36 -16.11
N GLN A 401 10.82 13.10 -15.75
CA GLN A 401 10.72 14.37 -15.04
C GLN A 401 10.69 15.52 -16.04
N VAL A 402 9.90 16.54 -15.75
CA VAL A 402 9.85 17.78 -16.55
C VAL A 402 9.92 18.97 -15.62
N PHE A 403 10.77 19.95 -15.94
CA PHE A 403 10.67 21.27 -15.33
C PHE A 403 9.72 22.15 -16.14
N LEU A 404 8.71 22.71 -15.48
CA LEU A 404 7.99 23.88 -15.96
C LEU A 404 8.43 25.10 -15.14
N PHE A 405 8.66 26.25 -15.77
CA PHE A 405 9.08 27.46 -15.04
C PHE A 405 8.54 28.74 -15.66
N ASN A 406 8.21 29.72 -14.80
CA ASN A 406 7.60 30.98 -15.23
C ASN A 406 8.70 31.94 -15.69
N PRO A 407 8.84 32.20 -17.01
CA PRO A 407 9.92 33.03 -17.54
C PRO A 407 9.82 34.50 -17.11
N GLU A 408 8.67 34.95 -16.62
CA GLU A 408 8.52 36.31 -16.08
C GLU A 408 9.18 36.49 -14.70
N ARG A 409 9.48 35.38 -14.00
CA ARG A 409 10.00 35.40 -12.62
C ARG A 409 11.38 34.78 -12.48
N VAL A 410 11.66 33.72 -13.23
CA VAL A 410 12.90 32.96 -13.16
C VAL A 410 13.39 32.64 -14.57
N SER A 411 14.70 32.69 -14.79
CA SER A 411 15.30 32.25 -16.05
C SER A 411 15.99 30.91 -15.88
N PHE A 412 15.95 30.08 -16.92
CA PHE A 412 16.72 28.84 -16.98
C PHE A 412 18.07 29.08 -17.67
N THR A 413 19.15 28.51 -17.13
CA THR A 413 20.49 28.55 -17.73
C THR A 413 20.66 27.35 -18.65
N ASP A 414 20.40 27.53 -19.94
CA ASP A 414 20.58 26.47 -20.94
C ASP A 414 22.07 26.20 -21.24
N ARG A 415 22.49 24.94 -21.15
CA ARG A 415 23.82 24.44 -21.53
C ARG A 415 23.65 23.19 -22.40
N PRO A 416 24.09 23.22 -23.68
CA PRO A 416 23.80 22.17 -24.64
C PRO A 416 24.55 20.87 -24.32
N GLY A 417 24.06 19.76 -24.87
CA GLY A 417 24.70 18.44 -24.81
C GLY A 417 24.04 17.46 -23.85
N GLY A 418 22.95 17.84 -23.18
CA GLY A 418 22.11 16.91 -22.43
C GLY A 418 21.39 15.94 -23.37
N ASP A 419 21.54 14.65 -23.12
CA ASP A 419 20.81 13.55 -23.76
C ASP A 419 20.56 12.43 -22.73
N ALA A 420 19.89 11.35 -23.15
CA ALA A 420 19.50 10.24 -22.28
C ALA A 420 20.68 9.56 -21.53
N THR A 421 21.89 9.63 -22.11
CA THR A 421 23.07 8.85 -21.72
C THR A 421 24.26 9.70 -21.25
N THR A 422 24.26 11.00 -21.54
CA THR A 422 25.34 11.91 -21.18
C THR A 422 25.08 12.52 -19.80
N ALA A 423 26.03 12.28 -18.88
CA ALA A 423 25.96 12.81 -17.52
C ALA A 423 26.21 14.32 -17.48
N THR A 424 25.46 15.02 -16.61
CA THR A 424 25.86 16.35 -16.14
C THR A 424 26.77 16.25 -14.93
N ASP A 425 27.74 17.17 -14.83
CA ASP A 425 28.73 17.26 -13.77
C ASP A 425 28.57 18.55 -12.98
N ALA A 426 28.91 18.49 -11.69
CA ALA A 426 29.13 19.67 -10.87
C ALA A 426 30.41 20.39 -11.34
N VAL A 427 30.29 21.64 -11.80
CA VAL A 427 31.42 22.42 -12.32
C VAL A 427 31.54 23.78 -11.65
N ARG A 428 32.75 24.36 -11.69
CA ARG A 428 32.98 25.73 -11.23
C ARG A 428 32.77 26.69 -12.39
N GLN A 429 31.82 27.62 -12.24
CA GLN A 429 31.51 28.66 -13.22
C GLN A 429 31.50 30.01 -12.52
N ASP A 430 32.35 30.92 -12.98
CA ASP A 430 32.52 32.27 -12.39
C ASP A 430 32.69 32.25 -10.86
N GLY A 431 33.41 31.24 -10.36
CA GLY A 431 33.67 31.01 -8.93
C GLY A 431 32.53 30.34 -8.16
N LYS A 432 31.36 30.16 -8.76
CA LYS A 432 30.17 29.50 -8.18
C LYS A 432 30.04 28.05 -8.63
N ALA A 433 29.23 27.27 -7.93
CA ALA A 433 28.81 25.95 -8.41
C ALA A 433 27.77 26.11 -9.53
N GLY A 434 27.90 25.30 -10.57
CA GLY A 434 26.97 25.22 -11.70
C GLY A 434 27.00 23.82 -12.34
N LEU A 435 26.28 23.66 -13.44
CA LEU A 435 26.15 22.39 -14.15
C LEU A 435 26.96 22.39 -15.47
N SER A 436 27.52 21.25 -15.86
CA SER A 436 28.14 21.11 -17.20
C SER A 436 27.08 21.09 -18.31
N LEU A 437 25.93 20.44 -18.04
CA LEU A 437 24.75 20.35 -18.91
C LEU A 437 23.50 20.77 -18.12
N SER A 438 22.63 21.56 -18.74
CA SER A 438 21.41 22.09 -18.10
C SER A 438 20.37 22.34 -19.20
N PRO A 439 19.26 21.56 -19.24
CA PRO A 439 19.00 20.41 -18.39
C PRO A 439 20.01 19.27 -18.65
N GLY A 440 20.22 18.41 -17.64
CA GLY A 440 21.09 17.24 -17.78
C GLY A 440 20.75 16.14 -16.78
N ARG A 441 21.15 14.90 -17.09
CA ARG A 441 20.87 13.72 -16.25
C ARG A 441 22.01 13.45 -15.26
N ILE A 442 21.66 13.06 -14.03
CA ILE A 442 22.66 12.68 -13.02
C ILE A 442 23.09 11.23 -13.23
N ASP A 443 24.35 11.03 -13.62
CA ASP A 443 25.02 9.73 -13.71
C ASP A 443 24.16 8.64 -14.40
N PRO A 444 23.63 8.88 -15.62
CA PRO A 444 22.62 8.04 -16.26
C PRO A 444 23.07 6.59 -16.55
N ALA A 445 24.37 6.32 -16.54
CA ALA A 445 24.93 4.98 -16.74
C ALA A 445 25.10 4.17 -15.44
N ASN A 446 24.76 4.73 -14.29
CA ASN A 446 24.86 4.06 -12.99
C ASN A 446 23.81 2.94 -12.85
N ASP A 447 24.23 1.79 -12.32
CA ASP A 447 23.34 0.66 -12.01
C ASP A 447 22.19 1.04 -11.06
N ALA A 448 22.32 2.14 -10.29
CA ALA A 448 21.24 2.72 -9.50
C ALA A 448 19.97 2.98 -10.32
N TRP A 449 20.12 3.31 -11.61
CA TRP A 449 19.03 3.71 -12.51
C TRP A 449 18.53 2.59 -13.41
N LYS A 450 18.91 1.35 -13.15
CA LYS A 450 18.40 0.21 -13.90
C LYS A 450 16.86 0.19 -13.84
N ASP A 451 16.19 0.14 -14.99
CA ASP A 451 14.72 0.11 -15.06
C ASP A 451 14.04 1.21 -14.21
N SER A 452 14.67 2.39 -14.10
CA SER A 452 14.19 3.52 -13.30
C SER A 452 14.66 4.87 -13.82
N ARG A 453 13.95 5.93 -13.41
CA ARG A 453 14.07 7.27 -13.97
C ARG A 453 15.37 7.90 -13.50
N LYS A 454 16.09 8.54 -14.42
CA LYS A 454 17.36 9.21 -14.16
C LYS A 454 17.08 10.66 -13.79
N PRO A 455 17.56 11.17 -12.63
CA PRO A 455 17.21 12.51 -12.16
C PRO A 455 17.56 13.60 -13.17
N LEU A 456 16.67 14.59 -13.29
CA LEU A 456 16.85 15.75 -14.14
C LEU A 456 17.38 16.92 -13.31
N ALA A 457 18.59 17.39 -13.60
CA ALA A 457 19.17 18.57 -12.99
C ALA A 457 19.04 19.80 -13.89
N GLY A 458 18.69 20.93 -13.31
CA GLY A 458 18.55 22.22 -13.98
C GLY A 458 19.15 23.36 -13.17
N GLU A 459 19.75 24.32 -13.86
CA GLU A 459 20.30 25.54 -13.28
C GLU A 459 19.35 26.71 -13.57
N PHE A 460 18.80 27.31 -12.53
CA PHE A 460 17.89 28.45 -12.60
C PHE A 460 18.57 29.70 -12.05
N THR A 461 18.15 30.88 -12.52
CA THR A 461 18.56 32.16 -11.97
C THR A 461 17.35 32.96 -11.54
N PHE A 462 17.28 33.25 -10.24
CA PHE A 462 16.26 34.12 -9.65
C PHE A 462 16.93 35.38 -9.12
N ARG A 463 16.56 36.55 -9.65
CA ARG A 463 17.11 37.86 -9.23
C ARG A 463 18.66 37.90 -9.21
N GLY A 464 19.31 37.22 -10.15
CA GLY A 464 20.76 37.13 -10.27
C GLY A 464 21.45 36.12 -9.34
N LYS A 465 20.68 35.30 -8.62
CA LYS A 465 21.16 34.22 -7.75
C LYS A 465 20.92 32.87 -8.43
N PRO A 466 21.96 32.03 -8.58
CA PRO A 466 21.80 30.69 -9.12
C PRO A 466 21.16 29.77 -8.08
N VAL A 467 20.16 29.01 -8.53
CA VAL A 467 19.49 27.95 -7.77
C VAL A 467 19.53 26.68 -8.60
N LEU A 468 20.04 25.59 -8.02
CA LEU A 468 20.16 24.29 -8.67
C LEU A 468 18.99 23.43 -8.21
N VAL A 469 18.21 22.91 -9.15
CA VAL A 469 17.05 22.04 -8.85
C VAL A 469 17.28 20.69 -9.49
N ILE A 470 17.05 19.63 -8.72
CA ILE A 470 17.18 18.24 -9.15
C ILE A 470 15.81 17.59 -8.96
N ALA A 471 15.11 17.29 -10.06
CA ALA A 471 13.85 16.56 -10.06
C ALA A 471 14.11 15.05 -10.08
N ASN A 472 13.39 14.30 -9.25
CA ASN A 472 13.60 12.87 -9.04
C ASN A 472 12.28 12.12 -9.13
N HIS A 473 12.36 10.87 -9.58
CA HIS A 473 11.30 9.90 -9.39
C HIS A 473 11.99 8.54 -9.16
N PHE A 474 12.20 8.19 -7.89
CA PHE A 474 12.92 6.96 -7.52
C PHE A 474 12.08 5.71 -7.80
N GLY A 475 12.71 4.54 -7.74
CA GLY A 475 12.03 3.26 -7.95
C GLY A 475 10.88 3.06 -6.96
N SER A 476 9.71 2.63 -7.45
CA SER A 476 8.51 2.45 -6.63
C SER A 476 8.71 1.40 -5.54
N LYS A 477 7.80 1.40 -4.55
CA LYS A 477 7.76 0.38 -3.48
C LYS A 477 7.21 -0.98 -3.96
N GLY A 478 6.99 -1.14 -5.27
CA GLY A 478 6.49 -2.38 -5.85
C GLY A 478 7.35 -3.59 -5.50
N GLY A 479 6.71 -4.68 -5.09
CA GLY A 479 7.37 -5.91 -4.64
C GLY A 479 7.75 -5.93 -3.17
N ASP A 480 7.65 -4.81 -2.44
CA ASP A 480 7.70 -4.83 -0.98
C ASP A 480 6.48 -5.54 -0.41
N GLU A 481 6.66 -6.26 0.69
CA GLU A 481 5.56 -6.95 1.36
C GLU A 481 4.71 -5.98 2.21
N SER A 482 3.40 -6.27 2.29
CA SER A 482 2.47 -5.49 3.12
C SER A 482 2.86 -5.49 4.61
N LEU A 483 2.38 -4.48 5.36
CA LEU A 483 2.54 -4.43 6.81
C LEU A 483 2.00 -5.68 7.52
N VAL A 484 0.99 -6.34 6.95
CA VAL A 484 0.40 -7.58 7.49
C VAL A 484 1.07 -8.86 6.99
N SER A 485 2.25 -8.76 6.36
CA SER A 485 3.02 -9.90 5.87
C SER A 485 3.22 -10.99 6.92
N HIS A 486 3.29 -12.23 6.48
CA HIS A 486 3.69 -13.34 7.35
C HIS A 486 5.19 -13.27 7.69
N HIS A 487 5.97 -12.38 7.08
CA HIS A 487 7.30 -11.99 7.55
C HIS A 487 7.21 -10.73 8.40
N GLN A 488 7.74 -10.78 9.62
CA GLN A 488 7.76 -9.64 10.54
C GLN A 488 9.17 -9.43 11.10
N PRO A 489 9.85 -8.32 10.74
CA PRO A 489 9.36 -7.23 9.88
C PRO A 489 9.15 -7.65 8.41
N PRO A 490 8.27 -6.97 7.65
CA PRO A 490 8.05 -7.24 6.23
C PRO A 490 9.32 -7.07 5.40
N ASN A 491 9.48 -7.88 4.36
CA ASN A 491 10.58 -7.74 3.42
C ASN A 491 10.35 -6.54 2.49
N ARG A 492 11.33 -5.64 2.40
CA ARG A 492 11.29 -4.44 1.56
C ARG A 492 12.38 -4.51 0.49
N ILE A 493 12.19 -5.39 -0.49
CA ILE A 493 13.23 -5.70 -1.48
C ILE A 493 13.54 -4.51 -2.40
N SER A 494 12.58 -3.61 -2.63
CA SER A 494 12.74 -2.44 -3.49
C SER A 494 13.72 -1.40 -2.90
N GLU A 495 13.89 -1.36 -1.57
CA GLU A 495 14.78 -0.39 -0.90
C GLU A 495 16.23 -0.51 -1.34
N ALA A 496 16.69 -1.71 -1.74
CA ALA A 496 18.08 -1.93 -2.14
C ALA A 496 18.50 -1.03 -3.32
N GLN A 497 17.63 -0.87 -4.32
CA GLN A 497 17.88 0.01 -5.45
C GLN A 497 17.75 1.48 -5.06
N ARG A 498 16.70 1.85 -4.32
CA ARG A 498 16.51 3.22 -3.81
C ARG A 498 17.71 3.71 -2.98
N HIS A 499 18.35 2.82 -2.21
CA HIS A 499 19.58 3.15 -1.49
C HIS A 499 20.74 3.55 -2.41
N LEU A 500 20.85 2.95 -3.60
CA LEU A 500 21.86 3.31 -4.59
C LEU A 500 21.51 4.66 -5.25
N GLN A 501 20.24 4.86 -5.61
CA GLN A 501 19.72 6.12 -6.17
C GLN A 501 19.96 7.30 -5.22
N ALA A 502 19.61 7.13 -3.94
CA ALA A 502 19.84 8.12 -2.89
C ALA A 502 21.32 8.49 -2.74
N LYS A 503 22.23 7.51 -2.84
CA LYS A 503 23.67 7.75 -2.76
C LYS A 503 24.21 8.48 -3.99
N ALA A 504 23.71 8.18 -5.19
CA ALA A 504 24.11 8.85 -6.42
C ALA A 504 23.74 10.35 -6.35
N VAL A 505 22.49 10.67 -6.00
CA VAL A 505 22.04 12.06 -5.83
C VAL A 505 22.78 12.77 -4.71
N ASN A 506 22.95 12.13 -3.54
CA ASN A 506 23.71 12.70 -2.42
C ASN A 506 25.17 13.02 -2.82
N THR A 507 25.81 12.15 -3.60
CA THR A 507 27.18 12.37 -4.09
C THR A 507 27.24 13.58 -5.01
N PHE A 508 26.32 13.68 -5.96
CA PHE A 508 26.23 14.82 -6.86
C PHE A 508 26.03 16.15 -6.12
N VAL A 509 25.12 16.19 -5.13
CA VAL A 509 24.92 17.37 -4.27
C VAL A 509 26.19 17.72 -3.49
N LYS A 510 26.91 16.72 -2.96
CA LYS A 510 28.19 16.96 -2.26
C LYS A 510 29.24 17.54 -3.19
N ASP A 511 29.26 17.16 -4.47
CA ASP A 511 30.20 17.73 -5.43
C ASP A 511 29.90 19.21 -5.72
N LEU A 512 28.63 19.59 -5.83
CA LEU A 512 28.22 21.00 -5.87
C LEU A 512 28.67 21.75 -4.60
N LEU A 513 28.45 21.17 -3.42
CA LEU A 513 28.81 21.79 -2.14
C LEU A 513 30.34 21.88 -1.90
N LYS A 514 31.13 20.97 -2.49
CA LYS A 514 32.60 21.07 -2.49
C LYS A 514 33.07 22.28 -3.31
N ILE A 515 32.39 22.59 -4.41
CA ILE A 515 32.72 23.74 -5.27
C ILE A 515 32.31 25.05 -4.58
N GLN A 516 31.10 25.09 -4.03
CA GLN A 516 30.54 26.22 -3.28
C GLN A 516 29.71 25.70 -2.11
N ARG A 517 30.21 25.87 -0.88
CA ARG A 517 29.51 25.43 0.35
C ARG A 517 28.14 26.08 0.55
N SER A 518 27.96 27.28 -0.01
CA SER A 518 26.70 28.02 0.01
C SER A 518 25.87 27.84 -1.27
N ALA A 519 26.09 26.76 -2.04
CA ALA A 519 25.26 26.47 -3.20
C ALA A 519 23.84 26.16 -2.74
N GLN A 520 22.86 26.81 -3.38
CA GLN A 520 21.44 26.58 -3.13
C GLN A 520 20.98 25.44 -4.02
N VAL A 521 20.76 24.29 -3.41
CA VAL A 521 20.36 23.07 -4.11
C VAL A 521 19.05 22.58 -3.52
N LEU A 522 18.08 22.31 -4.38
CA LEU A 522 16.84 21.63 -4.04
C LEU A 522 16.81 20.27 -4.73
N VAL A 523 16.56 19.22 -3.96
CA VAL A 523 16.25 17.88 -4.46
C VAL A 523 14.76 17.69 -4.26
N VAL A 524 14.00 17.60 -5.35
CA VAL A 524 12.53 17.59 -5.34
C VAL A 524 12.01 16.34 -6.04
N GLY A 525 10.81 15.91 -5.64
CA GLY A 525 10.03 14.89 -6.33
C GLY A 525 9.70 13.65 -5.53
N ASP A 526 9.21 12.64 -6.23
CA ASP A 526 8.82 11.37 -5.65
C ASP A 526 10.08 10.53 -5.30
N ILE A 527 10.43 10.51 -4.02
CA ILE A 527 11.55 9.72 -3.50
C ILE A 527 11.11 8.26 -3.25
N ASN A 528 9.81 7.98 -3.37
CA ASN A 528 9.20 6.67 -3.18
C ASN A 528 9.54 6.03 -1.83
N ASP A 529 9.83 6.86 -0.83
CA ASP A 529 10.19 6.39 0.49
C ASP A 529 10.00 7.43 1.58
N PHE A 530 9.88 6.93 2.81
CA PHE A 530 9.54 7.74 3.95
C PHE A 530 10.69 8.65 4.40
N GLU A 531 10.38 9.77 5.05
CA GLU A 531 11.35 10.73 5.56
C GLU A 531 12.21 10.17 6.71
N PHE A 532 11.77 9.07 7.32
CA PHE A 532 12.47 8.30 8.35
C PHE A 532 13.20 7.06 7.81
N SER A 533 13.05 6.73 6.52
CA SER A 533 13.58 5.51 5.91
C SER A 533 15.11 5.52 5.80
N ALA A 534 15.69 4.34 5.50
CA ALA A 534 17.11 4.23 5.21
C ALA A 534 17.52 4.92 3.90
N THR A 535 16.62 4.97 2.90
CA THR A 535 16.80 5.76 1.66
C THR A 535 16.99 7.24 1.95
N THR A 536 16.06 7.86 2.70
CA THR A 536 16.17 9.29 3.04
C THR A 536 17.40 9.58 3.92
N LYS A 537 17.78 8.65 4.82
CA LYS A 537 19.04 8.75 5.57
C LYS A 537 20.27 8.73 4.67
N ALA A 538 20.29 7.89 3.63
CA ALA A 538 21.38 7.88 2.64
C ALA A 538 21.40 9.17 1.82
N LEU A 539 20.24 9.69 1.44
CA LEU A 539 20.10 10.93 0.66
C LEU A 539 20.59 12.16 1.44
N THR A 540 20.39 12.18 2.75
CA THR A 540 20.78 13.28 3.66
C THR A 540 22.16 13.10 4.31
N ALA A 541 22.89 12.04 3.96
CA ALA A 541 24.15 11.68 4.61
C ALA A 541 25.17 12.83 4.63
N ASP A 542 25.90 12.95 5.74
CA ASP A 542 26.87 14.02 6.06
C ASP A 542 26.26 15.43 6.14
N GLY A 543 24.94 15.54 6.32
CA GLY A 543 24.25 16.83 6.43
C GLY A 543 24.21 17.61 5.12
N ALA A 544 24.36 16.93 3.97
CA ALA A 544 24.33 17.55 2.66
C ALA A 544 22.94 18.08 2.28
N LEU A 545 21.88 17.49 2.84
CA LEU A 545 20.50 17.84 2.59
C LEU A 545 19.66 17.74 3.87
N TYR A 546 18.62 18.56 3.97
CA TYR A 546 17.59 18.52 5.00
C TYR A 546 16.22 18.25 4.36
N PRO A 547 15.45 17.22 4.77
CA PRO A 547 14.09 17.00 4.26
C PRO A 547 13.13 18.07 4.79
N ALA A 548 12.65 18.95 3.92
CA ALA A 548 11.81 20.10 4.29
C ALA A 548 10.50 19.68 4.97
N VAL A 549 9.97 18.50 4.65
CA VAL A 549 8.81 17.90 5.35
C VAL A 549 9.00 17.79 6.87
N LYS A 550 10.25 17.70 7.36
CA LYS A 550 10.53 17.68 8.81
C LYS A 550 10.34 19.04 9.50
N SER A 551 10.17 20.12 8.73
CA SER A 551 9.78 21.44 9.26
C SER A 551 8.31 21.46 9.71
N LEU A 552 7.47 20.60 9.12
CA LEU A 552 6.07 20.46 9.53
C LEU A 552 5.96 19.72 10.88
N PRO A 553 4.88 19.99 11.66
CA PRO A 553 4.48 19.14 12.76
C PRO A 553 4.32 17.69 12.30
N ALA A 554 4.70 16.70 13.13
CA ALA A 554 4.61 15.28 12.76
C ALA A 554 3.24 14.83 12.21
N PRO A 555 2.09 15.32 12.72
CA PRO A 555 0.78 14.98 12.17
C PRO A 555 0.51 15.51 10.75
N GLU A 556 1.31 16.44 10.22
CA GLU A 556 1.14 17.07 8.90
C GLU A 556 2.12 16.51 7.86
N ARG A 557 2.90 15.48 8.20
CA ARG A 557 3.92 14.91 7.32
C ARG A 557 3.36 13.77 6.49
N TYR A 558 2.72 14.10 5.37
CA TYR A 558 2.28 13.12 4.38
C TYR A 558 2.02 13.79 3.03
N SER A 559 2.08 12.98 1.98
CA SER A 559 1.65 13.34 0.63
C SER A 559 0.86 12.22 -0.05
N TYR A 560 0.69 11.09 0.63
CA TYR A 560 0.10 9.87 0.08
C TYR A 560 -0.73 9.15 1.14
N VAL A 561 -1.81 8.48 0.75
CA VAL A 561 -2.60 7.62 1.65
C VAL A 561 -2.66 6.19 1.11
N TYR A 562 -1.96 5.28 1.76
CA TYR A 562 -1.91 3.87 1.38
C TYR A 562 -2.52 2.98 2.45
N GLN A 563 -3.53 2.19 2.09
CA GLN A 563 -4.22 1.28 3.01
C GLN A 563 -4.73 1.99 4.29
N GLY A 564 -5.12 3.27 4.18
CA GLY A 564 -5.53 4.07 5.34
C GLY A 564 -4.39 4.55 6.25
N ASN A 565 -3.14 4.52 5.79
CA ASN A 565 -2.03 5.23 6.41
C ASN A 565 -1.71 6.50 5.59
N SER A 566 -1.70 7.65 6.25
CA SER A 566 -1.09 8.87 5.70
C SER A 566 0.44 8.76 5.77
N GLN A 567 1.12 8.89 4.64
CA GLN A 567 2.54 8.58 4.45
C GLN A 567 3.23 9.62 3.56
N VAL A 568 4.54 9.76 3.72
CA VAL A 568 5.40 10.58 2.85
C VAL A 568 5.97 9.71 1.73
N LEU A 569 5.82 10.13 0.48
CA LEU A 569 6.57 9.59 -0.67
C LEU A 569 7.32 10.70 -1.41
N ASP A 570 6.62 11.79 -1.69
CA ASP A 570 7.18 13.00 -2.28
C ASP A 570 7.96 13.78 -1.22
N GLN A 571 9.09 14.36 -1.62
CA GLN A 571 9.90 15.17 -0.70
C GLN A 571 10.60 16.31 -1.44
N ILE A 572 10.60 17.48 -0.82
CA ILE A 572 11.56 18.55 -1.12
C ILE A 572 12.66 18.51 -0.06
N LEU A 573 13.91 18.40 -0.48
CA LEU A 573 15.09 18.46 0.38
C LEU A 573 15.97 19.66 0.02
N THR A 574 16.48 20.35 1.04
CA THR A 574 17.25 21.59 0.89
C THR A 574 18.72 21.39 1.25
N SER A 575 19.63 22.02 0.51
CA SER A 575 21.02 22.17 0.97
C SER A 575 21.09 23.09 2.20
N PRO A 576 22.17 23.07 2.99
CA PRO A 576 22.33 23.93 4.17
C PRO A 576 22.23 25.44 3.91
N ALA A 577 22.35 25.88 2.65
CA ALA A 577 22.24 27.29 2.26
C ALA A 577 20.79 27.76 2.07
N VAL A 578 19.82 26.85 2.11
CA VAL A 578 18.38 27.14 2.10
C VAL A 578 17.83 26.75 3.47
N ASP A 579 18.06 27.63 4.44
CA ASP A 579 17.78 27.42 5.87
C ASP A 579 16.59 28.23 6.40
N ASP A 580 16.23 29.34 5.74
CA ASP A 580 15.00 30.10 5.95
C ASP A 580 14.04 29.87 4.78
N PHE A 581 13.08 28.97 4.99
CA PHE A 581 12.07 28.61 4.01
C PHE A 581 10.72 28.37 4.68
N ASP A 582 9.68 28.43 3.86
CA ASP A 582 8.35 28.00 4.17
C ASP A 582 7.98 26.82 3.25
N TYR A 583 7.38 25.78 3.82
CA TYR A 583 7.10 24.53 3.15
C TYR A 583 5.68 24.08 3.43
N ASP A 584 5.04 23.49 2.43
CA ASP A 584 3.66 23.04 2.48
C ASP A 584 3.48 21.74 1.69
N SER A 585 2.67 20.82 2.24
CA SER A 585 2.12 19.65 1.53
C SER A 585 0.65 19.95 1.26
N VAL A 586 0.32 20.26 0.01
CA VAL A 586 -0.97 20.85 -0.34
C VAL A 586 -1.97 19.73 -0.56
N HIS A 587 -2.78 19.44 0.48
CA HIS A 587 -3.67 18.29 0.51
C HIS A 587 -4.90 18.47 -0.40
N ILE A 588 -4.82 17.95 -1.63
CA ILE A 588 -5.85 18.08 -2.67
C ILE A 588 -6.23 16.75 -3.33
N ASN A 589 -5.47 15.69 -3.06
CA ASN A 589 -5.53 14.43 -3.77
C ASN A 589 -5.63 13.25 -2.80
N ALA A 590 -4.60 12.99 -1.99
CA ALA A 590 -4.42 11.73 -1.26
C ALA A 590 -5.57 11.40 -0.29
N GLU A 591 -6.30 12.41 0.16
CA GLU A 591 -7.41 12.29 1.12
C GLU A 591 -8.79 12.10 0.48
N PHE A 592 -8.91 12.26 -0.83
CA PHE A 592 -10.18 12.36 -1.53
C PHE A 592 -10.45 11.11 -2.35
N ALA A 593 -11.73 10.75 -2.50
CA ALA A 593 -12.16 9.68 -3.39
C ALA A 593 -12.18 10.11 -4.87
N ASP A 594 -12.39 11.40 -5.14
CA ASP A 594 -12.14 11.99 -6.45
C ASP A 594 -10.72 12.54 -6.51
N GLN A 595 -9.83 11.76 -7.13
CA GLN A 595 -8.42 12.12 -7.26
C GLN A 595 -8.11 12.53 -8.69
N ASN A 596 -7.28 13.56 -8.84
CA ASN A 596 -6.64 13.89 -10.13
C ASN A 596 -5.26 13.25 -10.25
N SER A 597 -4.67 12.93 -9.10
CA SER A 597 -3.48 12.11 -8.88
C SER A 597 -3.64 11.47 -7.50
N ASP A 598 -2.97 10.36 -7.23
CA ASP A 598 -2.89 9.75 -5.91
C ASP A 598 -1.89 10.46 -4.96
N HIS A 599 -1.09 11.41 -5.46
CA HIS A 599 -0.10 12.19 -4.70
C HIS A 599 -0.56 13.64 -4.46
N ASP A 600 -0.35 14.14 -3.24
CA ASP A 600 -0.46 15.57 -2.94
C ASP A 600 0.80 16.32 -3.41
N PRO A 601 0.67 17.44 -4.14
CA PRO A 601 1.82 18.26 -4.50
C PRO A 601 2.43 18.97 -3.29
N GLN A 602 3.71 19.30 -3.41
CA GLN A 602 4.46 20.02 -2.38
C GLN A 602 5.01 21.31 -2.93
N VAL A 603 5.19 22.30 -2.07
CA VAL A 603 5.81 23.56 -2.45
C VAL A 603 6.72 24.08 -1.35
N LEU A 604 7.88 24.59 -1.75
CA LEU A 604 8.82 25.28 -0.90
C LEU A 604 9.04 26.70 -1.41
N ARG A 605 9.04 27.67 -0.50
CA ARG A 605 9.29 29.09 -0.79
C ARG A 605 10.43 29.61 0.06
N PHE A 606 11.40 30.25 -0.57
CA PHE A 606 12.57 30.79 0.12
C PHE A 606 13.13 32.01 -0.62
N ARG A 607 14.11 32.70 0.00
CA ARG A 607 14.83 33.82 -0.61
C ARG A 607 16.27 33.41 -0.99
N PRO A 608 16.57 33.26 -2.29
CA PRO A 608 17.93 32.95 -2.78
C PRO A 608 19.02 34.00 -2.45
#